data_AF-A0A2A5XKI9-F1
#
_entry.id   AF-A0A2A5XKI9-F1
#
_cell.length_a   1.000
_cell.length_b   1.000
_cell.length_c   1.000
_cell.angle_alpha   90.00
_cell.angle_beta   90.00
_cell.angle_gamma   90.00
#
_symmetry.space_group_name_H-M   'P 1'
#
loop_
_entity.id
_entity.type
_entity.pdbx_description
1 polymer ?
#
loop_
_entity_poly.entity_id
_entity_poly.type
_entity_poly.pdbx_seq_one_letter_code
_entity_poly.pdbx_strand_id
1 'polypeptide(L)'
;MNSIKIKYFIILTFFIILSCNNEKEVNVIEKDKMAKILIEMHLSEESIDALKFDEDTLSALFSEKEKEIFEKYSVTEKEYRESYSFYFFNPQQLEEIYGELIDSLLLYQQTFKNEKIK
;
A
#
# COMPACT_ATOMS: atom_id res chain seq x y z
N MET A 1 48.56 0.25 -24.27
CA MET A 1 47.81 0.40 -23.00
C MET A 1 46.46 1.12 -23.18
N ASN A 2 46.32 2.07 -24.10
CA ASN A 2 45.05 2.78 -24.36
C ASN A 2 44.00 1.94 -25.09
N SER A 3 44.41 1.05 -26.01
CA SER A 3 43.49 0.20 -26.79
C SER A 3 42.78 -0.86 -25.94
N ILE A 4 43.40 -1.31 -24.84
CA ILE A 4 42.79 -2.25 -23.88
C ILE A 4 41.77 -1.51 -23.02
N LYS A 5 42.10 -0.31 -22.53
CA LYS A 5 41.17 0.55 -21.77
C LYS A 5 39.93 0.93 -22.58
N ILE A 6 40.09 1.19 -23.88
CA ILE A 6 38.98 1.47 -24.80
C ILE A 6 38.06 0.25 -24.96
N LYS A 7 38.61 -0.97 -25.08
CA LYS A 7 37.79 -2.19 -25.11
C LYS A 7 37.00 -2.39 -23.83
N TYR A 8 37.61 -2.20 -22.66
CA TYR A 8 36.91 -2.27 -21.38
C TYR A 8 35.83 -1.19 -21.23
N PHE A 9 36.09 0.03 -21.72
CA PHE A 9 35.12 1.12 -21.71
C PHE A 9 33.91 0.83 -22.61
N ILE A 10 34.13 0.20 -23.77
CA ILE A 10 33.05 -0.22 -24.69
C ILE A 10 32.22 -1.35 -24.07
N ILE A 11 32.87 -2.35 -23.43
CA ILE A 11 32.18 -3.46 -22.75
C ILE A 11 31.35 -2.94 -21.56
N LEU A 12 31.89 -1.99 -20.79
CA LEU A 12 31.18 -1.36 -19.66
C LEU A 12 29.96 -0.56 -20.14
N THR A 13 30.09 0.17 -21.25
CA THR A 13 29.00 0.95 -21.84
C THR A 13 27.90 0.05 -22.42
N PHE A 14 28.27 -1.11 -22.99
CA PHE A 14 27.32 -2.09 -23.54
C PHE A 14 26.44 -2.75 -22.46
N PHE A 15 26.92 -2.89 -21.22
CA PHE A 15 26.12 -3.42 -20.12
C PHE A 15 25.06 -2.44 -19.59
N ILE A 16 25.24 -1.13 -19.80
CA ILE A 16 24.31 -0.09 -19.28
C ILE A 16 23.04 0.00 -20.15
N ILE A 17 23.14 -0.30 -21.44
CA ILE A 17 22.03 -0.21 -22.42
C ILE A 17 21.09 -1.42 -22.40
N LEU A 18 21.33 -2.43 -21.57
CA LEU A 18 20.44 -3.60 -21.41
C LEU A 18 19.42 -3.46 -20.27
N SER A 19 19.29 -2.29 -19.64
CA SER A 19 18.18 -2.01 -18.72
C SER A 19 16.89 -1.81 -19.52
N CYS A 20 16.31 -2.93 -19.95
CA CYS A 20 15.02 -2.96 -20.60
C CYS A 20 13.95 -2.87 -19.50
N ASN A 21 13.29 -1.72 -19.41
CA ASN A 21 12.17 -1.52 -18.52
C ASN A 21 10.94 -2.18 -19.16
N ASN A 22 10.66 -3.43 -18.77
CA ASN A 22 9.39 -4.06 -19.13
C ASN A 22 8.29 -3.35 -18.33
N GLU A 23 7.67 -2.34 -18.91
CA GLU A 23 6.40 -1.79 -18.42
C GLU A 23 5.34 -2.90 -18.53
N LYS A 24 5.29 -3.75 -17.51
CA LYS A 24 4.14 -4.61 -17.28
C LYS A 24 2.97 -3.68 -17.02
N GLU A 25 1.91 -3.86 -17.79
CA GLU A 25 0.60 -3.31 -17.47
C GLU A 25 0.17 -3.93 -16.14
N VAL A 26 0.38 -3.19 -15.05
CA VAL A 26 -0.02 -3.62 -13.71
C VAL A 26 -1.50 -3.33 -13.58
N ASN A 27 -2.32 -4.37 -13.52
CA ASN A 27 -3.71 -4.22 -13.15
C ASN A 27 -3.75 -3.88 -11.65
N VAL A 28 -4.03 -2.61 -11.34
CA VAL A 28 -4.05 -2.10 -9.96
C VAL A 28 -5.48 -1.89 -9.48
N ILE A 29 -5.70 -2.09 -8.19
CA ILE A 29 -6.94 -1.73 -7.50
C ILE A 29 -7.19 -0.24 -7.68
N GLU A 30 -8.37 0.16 -8.16
CA GLU A 30 -8.75 1.57 -8.34
C GLU A 30 -8.57 2.40 -7.05
N LYS A 31 -8.20 3.68 -7.20
CA LYS A 31 -7.86 4.58 -6.08
C LYS A 31 -8.94 4.64 -5.00
N ASP A 32 -10.20 4.89 -5.37
CA ASP A 32 -11.33 4.96 -4.43
C ASP A 32 -11.54 3.64 -3.68
N LYS A 33 -11.28 2.50 -4.35
CA LYS A 33 -11.39 1.17 -3.74
C LYS A 33 -10.22 0.92 -2.79
N MET A 34 -9.00 1.33 -3.16
CA MET A 34 -7.83 1.27 -2.29
C MET A 34 -8.01 2.15 -1.05
N ALA A 35 -8.51 3.38 -1.19
CA ALA A 35 -8.79 4.28 -0.07
C ALA A 35 -9.77 3.62 0.93
N LYS A 36 -10.87 3.03 0.44
CA LYS A 36 -11.83 2.29 1.29
C LYS A 36 -11.21 1.11 2.02
N ILE A 37 -10.37 0.32 1.34
CA ILE A 37 -9.63 -0.79 1.96
C ILE A 37 -8.75 -0.25 3.08
N LEU A 38 -7.95 0.80 2.83
CA LEU A 38 -7.05 1.36 3.83
C LEU A 38 -7.81 1.96 5.03
N ILE A 39 -8.94 2.63 4.80
CA ILE A 39 -9.79 3.14 5.89
C ILE A 39 -10.24 1.98 6.79
N GLU A 40 -10.72 0.88 6.21
CA GLU A 40 -11.16 -0.28 7.00
C GLU A 40 -10.00 -0.99 7.70
N MET A 41 -8.82 -1.06 7.07
CA MET A 41 -7.61 -1.58 7.72
C MET A 41 -7.27 -0.77 8.96
N HIS A 42 -7.16 0.56 8.83
CA HIS A 42 -6.80 1.44 9.95
C HIS A 42 -7.83 1.39 11.09
N LEU A 43 -9.12 1.43 10.77
CA LEU A 43 -10.17 1.33 11.80
C LEU A 43 -10.17 -0.03 12.50
N SER A 44 -9.86 -1.11 11.77
CA SER A 44 -9.77 -2.46 12.33
C SER A 44 -8.54 -2.61 13.23
N GLU A 45 -7.39 -2.09 12.79
CA GLU A 45 -6.15 -2.06 13.56
C GLU A 45 -6.36 -1.30 14.87
N GLU A 46 -6.87 -0.06 14.82
CA GLU A 46 -7.16 0.74 16.02
C GLU A 46 -8.12 0.02 16.99
N SER A 47 -9.12 -0.68 16.45
CA SER A 47 -10.10 -1.43 17.25
C SER A 47 -9.49 -2.67 17.90
N ILE A 48 -8.59 -3.37 17.20
CA ILE A 48 -7.89 -4.56 17.70
C ILE A 48 -6.83 -4.15 18.74
N ASP A 49 -6.06 -3.10 18.47
CA ASP A 49 -5.03 -2.58 19.38
C ASP A 49 -5.62 -2.08 20.71
N ALA A 50 -6.90 -1.69 20.72
CA ALA A 50 -7.61 -1.34 21.96
C ALA A 50 -7.92 -2.56 22.85
N LEU A 51 -7.75 -3.79 22.35
CA LEU A 51 -7.94 -5.01 23.12
C LEU A 51 -6.75 -5.27 24.05
N LYS A 52 -7.01 -5.90 25.21
CA LYS A 52 -6.00 -6.18 26.23
C LYS A 52 -5.44 -7.60 26.11
N PHE A 53 -4.93 -7.95 24.93
CA PHE A 53 -4.25 -9.22 24.67
C PHE A 53 -2.74 -9.00 24.46
N ASP A 54 -1.98 -10.09 24.41
CA ASP A 54 -0.57 -10.06 23.98
C ASP A 54 -0.45 -9.79 22.47
N GLU A 55 0.72 -9.28 22.06
CA GLU A 55 1.04 -8.88 20.69
C GLU A 55 0.83 -10.00 19.66
N ASP A 56 1.21 -11.25 19.99
CA ASP A 56 1.06 -12.38 19.07
C ASP A 56 -0.42 -12.65 18.80
N THR A 57 -1.26 -12.56 19.84
CA THR A 57 -2.72 -12.69 19.72
C THR A 57 -3.33 -11.54 18.92
N LEU A 58 -2.93 -10.30 19.18
CA LEU A 58 -3.41 -9.12 18.44
C LEU A 58 -3.05 -9.21 16.95
N SER A 59 -1.81 -9.59 16.63
CA SER A 59 -1.35 -9.78 15.25
C SER A 59 -2.15 -10.87 14.53
N ALA A 60 -2.41 -12.00 15.19
CA ALA A 60 -3.23 -13.07 14.61
C ALA A 60 -4.67 -12.62 14.32
N LEU A 61 -5.27 -11.83 15.22
CA LEU A 61 -6.60 -11.25 15.02
C LEU A 61 -6.62 -10.27 13.85
N PHE A 62 -5.62 -9.40 13.76
CA PHE A 62 -5.50 -8.45 12.66
C PHE A 62 -5.34 -9.15 11.31
N SER A 63 -4.47 -10.16 11.22
CA SER A 63 -4.31 -10.94 9.99
C SER A 63 -5.58 -11.66 9.53
N GLU A 64 -6.46 -12.05 10.44
CA GLU A 64 -7.77 -12.59 10.06
C GLU A 64 -8.70 -11.49 9.54
N LYS A 65 -8.66 -10.29 10.15
CA LYS A 65 -9.42 -9.13 9.64
C LYS A 65 -8.94 -8.64 8.29
N GLU A 66 -7.63 -8.67 8.02
CA GLU A 66 -7.10 -8.35 6.69
C GLU A 66 -7.74 -9.25 5.62
N LYS A 67 -7.87 -10.56 5.88
CA LYS A 67 -8.51 -11.49 4.94
C LYS A 67 -9.99 -11.16 4.72
N GLU A 68 -10.74 -10.91 5.80
CA GLU A 68 -12.15 -10.52 5.69
C GLU A 68 -12.33 -9.24 4.86
N ILE A 69 -11.45 -8.25 5.03
CA ILE A 69 -11.45 -7.01 4.24
C ILE A 69 -11.16 -7.33 2.77
N PHE A 70 -10.13 -8.12 2.49
CA PHE A 70 -9.79 -8.49 1.12
C PHE A 70 -10.94 -9.24 0.41
N GLU A 71 -11.60 -10.18 1.10
CA GLU A 71 -12.78 -10.88 0.60
C GLU A 71 -13.94 -9.91 0.32
N LYS A 72 -14.24 -9.00 1.26
CA LYS A 72 -15.30 -8.00 1.13
C LYS A 72 -15.12 -7.13 -0.12
N TYR A 73 -13.88 -6.76 -0.43
CA TYR A 73 -13.56 -5.97 -1.60
C TYR A 73 -13.30 -6.81 -2.86
N SER A 74 -13.39 -8.14 -2.80
CA SER A 74 -13.05 -9.03 -3.93
C SER A 74 -11.64 -8.72 -4.47
N VAL A 75 -10.68 -8.64 -3.57
CA VAL A 75 -9.26 -8.47 -3.88
C VAL A 75 -8.47 -9.58 -3.20
N THR A 76 -7.37 -10.00 -3.81
CA THR A 76 -6.40 -10.88 -3.17
C THR A 76 -5.35 -10.06 -2.43
N GLU A 77 -4.72 -10.66 -1.42
CA GLU A 77 -3.57 -10.03 -0.72
C GLU A 77 -2.46 -9.63 -1.71
N LYS A 78 -2.22 -10.48 -2.72
CA LYS A 78 -1.23 -10.21 -3.77
C LYS A 78 -1.59 -8.95 -4.57
N GLU A 79 -2.83 -8.83 -5.03
CA GLU A 79 -3.30 -7.65 -5.76
C GLU A 79 -3.21 -6.39 -4.90
N TYR A 80 -3.56 -6.48 -3.62
CA TYR A 80 -3.40 -5.39 -2.67
C TYR A 80 -1.94 -4.95 -2.55
N ARG A 81 -1.01 -5.88 -2.28
CA ARG A 81 0.41 -5.57 -2.12
C ARG A 81 1.04 -5.00 -3.39
N GLU A 82 0.70 -5.57 -4.55
CA GLU A 82 1.18 -5.08 -5.84
C GLU A 82 0.63 -3.68 -6.15
N SER A 83 -0.66 -3.44 -5.89
CA SER A 83 -1.29 -2.12 -6.09
C SER A 83 -0.74 -1.07 -5.13
N TYR A 84 -0.56 -1.41 -3.86
CA TYR A 84 0.03 -0.52 -2.86
C TYR A 84 1.47 -0.13 -3.25
N SER A 85 2.28 -1.11 -3.67
CA SER A 85 3.63 -0.88 -4.18
C SER A 85 3.62 0.02 -5.42
N PHE A 86 2.69 -0.19 -6.35
CA PHE A 86 2.52 0.70 -7.50
C PHE A 86 2.24 2.14 -7.05
N TYR A 87 1.27 2.36 -6.16
CA TYR A 87 0.96 3.70 -5.68
C TYR A 87 2.12 4.34 -4.92
N PHE A 88 2.89 3.57 -4.16
CA PHE A 88 4.10 4.04 -3.50
C PHE A 88 5.12 4.67 -4.47
N PHE A 89 5.29 4.10 -5.66
CA PHE A 89 6.15 4.67 -6.71
C PHE A 89 5.46 5.74 -7.57
N ASN A 90 4.17 6.00 -7.35
CA ASN A 90 3.35 7.01 -8.04
C ASN A 90 2.77 8.01 -7.03
N PRO A 91 3.61 8.90 -6.45
CA PRO A 91 3.26 9.70 -5.27
C PRO A 91 2.03 10.59 -5.44
N GLN A 92 1.77 11.14 -6.64
CA GLN A 92 0.57 11.95 -6.89
C GLN A 92 -0.71 11.12 -6.72
N GLN A 93 -0.72 9.87 -7.19
CA GLN A 93 -1.89 8.99 -7.03
C GLN A 93 -2.02 8.52 -5.58
N LEU A 94 -0.90 8.30 -4.89
CA LEU A 94 -0.91 7.97 -3.46
C LEU A 94 -1.46 9.12 -2.61
N GLU A 95 -1.11 10.36 -2.94
CA GLU A 95 -1.61 11.55 -2.26
C GLU A 95 -3.13 11.66 -2.36
N GLU A 96 -3.71 11.36 -3.53
CA GLU A 96 -5.17 11.32 -3.70
C GLU A 96 -5.83 10.26 -2.81
N ILE A 97 -5.27 9.04 -2.76
CA ILE A 97 -5.75 7.95 -1.90
C ILE A 97 -5.69 8.35 -0.41
N TYR A 98 -4.57 8.94 0.02
CA TYR A 98 -4.39 9.36 1.41
C TYR A 98 -5.23 10.59 1.77
N GLY A 99 -5.54 11.46 0.80
CA GLY A 99 -6.50 12.55 0.99
C GLY A 99 -7.87 12.02 1.41
N GLU A 100 -8.42 11.06 0.66
CA GLU A 100 -9.69 10.41 1.00
C GLU A 100 -9.65 9.67 2.34
N LEU A 101 -8.53 8.99 2.63
CA LEU A 101 -8.30 8.31 3.89
C LEU A 101 -8.39 9.29 5.08
N ILE A 102 -7.59 10.36 5.03
CA ILE A 102 -7.48 11.34 6.12
C ILE A 102 -8.81 12.05 6.34
N ASP A 103 -9.48 12.46 5.27
CA ASP A 103 -10.79 13.11 5.36
C ASP A 103 -11.83 12.19 6.01
N SER A 104 -11.83 10.90 5.62
CA SER A 104 -12.74 9.90 6.18
C SER A 104 -12.47 9.62 7.66
N LEU A 105 -11.20 9.46 8.04
CA LEU A 105 -10.81 9.23 9.44
C LEU A 105 -11.08 10.45 10.32
N LEU A 106 -10.88 11.67 9.81
CA LEU A 106 -11.23 12.90 10.52
C LEU A 106 -12.74 12.98 10.77
N LEU A 107 -13.56 12.69 9.75
CA LEU A 107 -15.01 12.66 9.87
C LEU A 107 -15.45 11.63 10.92
N TYR A 108 -14.89 10.41 10.85
CA TYR A 108 -15.10 9.35 11.84
C TYR A 108 -14.80 9.91 13.25
N GLN A 109 -13.59 10.38 13.51
CA GLN A 109 -13.22 10.90 14.85
C GLN A 109 -14.15 12.00 15.37
N GLN A 110 -14.60 12.90 14.50
CA GLN A 110 -15.59 13.93 14.86
C GLN A 110 -16.94 13.33 15.27
N THR A 111 -17.44 12.34 14.54
CA THR A 111 -18.70 11.66 14.88
C THR A 111 -18.59 10.90 16.19
N PHE A 112 -17.50 10.15 16.42
CA PHE A 112 -17.28 9.42 17.69
C PHE A 112 -17.19 10.36 18.90
N LYS A 113 -16.53 11.51 18.75
CA LYS A 113 -16.43 12.49 19.83
C LYS A 113 -17.79 13.10 20.18
N ASN A 114 -18.61 13.39 19.17
CA ASN A 114 -19.95 13.97 19.36
C ASN A 114 -20.92 12.99 20.03
N GLU A 115 -20.80 11.68 19.76
CA GLU A 115 -21.60 10.65 20.43
C GLU A 115 -21.27 10.51 21.92
N LYS A 116 -20.02 10.71 22.34
CA LYS A 116 -19.63 10.67 23.77
C LYS A 116 -20.05 11.90 24.59
N ILE A 117 -20.50 12.98 23.95
CA ILE A 117 -20.91 14.23 24.60
C ILE A 117 -22.44 14.28 24.81
N LYS A 118 -23.20 13.44 24.11
CA LYS A 118 -24.63 13.21 24.37
C LYS A 118 -24.85 12.21 25.50
#